data_AF-A0A2T6DTG6-F1
#
_entry.id   AF-A0A2T6DTG6-F1
#
_cell.length_a   1.000
_cell.length_b   1.000
_cell.length_c   1.000
_cell.angle_alpha   90.00
_cell.angle_beta   90.00
_cell.angle_gamma   90.00
#
_symmetry.space_group_name_H-M   'P 1'
#
loop_
_entity.id
_entity.type
_entity.pdbx_description
1 polymer ?
#
loop_
_entity_poly.entity_id
_entity_poly.type
_entity_poly.pdbx_seq_one_letter_code
_entity_poly.pdbx_strand_id
1 'polypeptide(L)' 'MSIPDSTHSCWQKLASNSVPGFTPKQLALQLLFTRLKNETMSVRDKAAAIHAFFVKYEKILTAEMNQLRDLHQL' A
#
# COMPACT_ATOMS: atom_id res chain seq x y z
N MET A 1 -14.47 4.10 1.19
CA MET A 1 -14.38 2.88 2.03
C MET A 1 -13.27 3.16 3.02
N SER A 2 -13.45 2.84 4.30
CA SER A 2 -12.51 3.30 5.34
C SER A 2 -11.10 2.79 5.08
N ILE A 3 -10.20 3.73 4.73
CA ILE A 3 -8.76 3.48 4.70
C ILE A 3 -8.34 3.10 6.12
N PRO A 4 -7.71 1.93 6.33
CA PRO A 4 -7.24 1.56 7.65
C PRO A 4 -6.21 2.58 8.11
N ASP A 5 -6.25 2.90 9.40
CA ASP A 5 -5.39 3.91 10.02
C ASP A 5 -3.91 3.70 9.65
N SER A 6 -3.14 4.78 9.60
CA SER A 6 -1.70 4.77 9.31
C SER A 6 -0.89 3.80 10.19
N THR A 7 -1.40 3.49 11.38
CA THR A 7 -0.81 2.55 12.34
C THR A 7 -1.10 1.08 12.06
N HIS A 8 -1.99 0.77 11.10
CA HIS A 8 -2.41 -0.58 10.80
C HIS A 8 -1.27 -1.42 10.19
N SER A 9 -1.10 -2.65 10.68
CA SER A 9 -0.01 -3.56 10.28
C SER A 9 -0.04 -3.94 8.79
N CYS A 10 -1.17 -3.73 8.10
CA CYS A 10 -1.28 -3.96 6.65
C CYS A 10 -0.32 -3.07 5.86
N TRP A 11 -0.11 -1.82 6.27
CA TRP A 11 0.78 -0.88 5.58
C TRP A 11 2.24 -1.29 5.72
N GLN A 12 2.62 -1.80 6.89
CA GLN A 12 3.96 -2.34 7.12
C GLN A 12 4.20 -3.61 6.33
N LYS A 13 3.22 -4.51 6.22
CA LYS A 13 3.35 -5.73 5.40
C LYS A 13 3.40 -5.41 3.91
N LEU A 14 2.63 -4.43 3.44
CA LEU A 14 2.74 -3.86 2.10
C LEU A 14 4.14 -3.29 1.85
N ALA A 15 4.66 -2.47 2.77
CA ALA A 15 5.98 -1.87 2.69
C ALA A 15 7.12 -2.89 2.71
N SER A 16 6.97 -3.96 3.49
CA SER A 16 7.92 -5.09 3.56
C SER A 16 7.81 -6.04 2.37
N ASN A 17 6.98 -5.72 1.36
CA ASN A 17 6.72 -6.58 0.20
C ASN A 17 6.29 -8.01 0.60
N SER A 18 5.67 -8.14 1.79
CA SER A 18 5.27 -9.41 2.41
C SER A 18 3.82 -9.78 2.10
N VAL A 19 3.23 -9.15 1.08
CA VAL A 19 1.89 -9.48 0.57
C VAL A 19 2.06 -10.26 -0.74
N PRO A 20 2.34 -11.57 -0.68
CA PRO A 20 2.44 -12.40 -1.88
C PRO A 20 1.10 -12.35 -2.62
N GLY A 21 1.12 -11.93 -3.88
CA GLY A 21 -0.07 -11.85 -4.74
C GLY A 21 -0.71 -10.46 -4.88
N PHE A 22 -0.27 -9.46 -4.10
CA PHE A 22 -0.71 -8.09 -4.34
C PHE A 22 -0.02 -7.50 -5.57
N THR A 23 -0.70 -7.57 -6.71
CA THR A 23 -0.25 -6.94 -7.96
C THR A 23 -1.05 -5.66 -8.17
N PRO A 24 -0.43 -4.48 -8.04
CA PRO A 24 -1.13 -3.24 -8.32
C PRO A 24 -1.47 -3.15 -9.80
N LYS A 25 -2.74 -2.95 -10.15
CA LYS A 25 -3.13 -2.62 -11.54
C LYS A 25 -2.86 -1.16 -11.88
N GLN A 26 -2.80 -0.30 -10.86
CA GLN A 26 -2.53 1.11 -11.06
C GLN A 26 -1.05 1.40 -11.21
N LEU A 27 -0.68 1.98 -12.35
CA LEU A 27 0.69 2.37 -12.68
C LEU A 27 1.31 3.26 -11.60
N ALA A 28 0.55 4.20 -11.04
CA ALA A 28 1.07 5.11 -10.02
C ALA A 28 1.47 4.36 -8.73
N LEU A 29 0.76 3.28 -8.38
CA LEU A 29 1.12 2.41 -7.27
C LEU A 29 2.34 1.55 -7.62
N GLN A 30 2.43 1.01 -8.84
CA GLN A 30 3.62 0.27 -9.30
C GLN A 30 4.89 1.13 -9.27
N LEU A 31 4.77 2.41 -9.69
CA LEU A 31 5.86 3.38 -9.62
C LEU A 31 6.23 3.70 -8.17
N LEU A 32 5.25 3.86 -7.29
CA LEU A 32 5.49 4.04 -5.85
C LEU A 32 6.26 2.84 -5.28
N PHE A 33 5.82 1.60 -5.54
CA PHE A 33 6.53 0.40 -5.08
C PHE A 33 7.93 0.29 -5.65
N THR A 34 8.12 0.61 -6.92
CA THR A 34 9.44 0.61 -7.56
C THR A 34 10.36 1.64 -6.91
N ARG A 35 9.83 2.85 -6.65
CA ARG A 35 10.55 3.90 -5.95
C ARG A 35 10.92 3.46 -4.55
N LEU A 36 9.97 2.90 -3.79
CA LEU A 36 10.20 2.37 -2.44
C LEU A 36 11.14 1.16 -2.41
N LYS A 37 11.24 0.37 -3.48
CA LYS A 37 12.23 -0.71 -3.61
C LYS A 37 13.65 -0.16 -3.77
N ASN A 38 13.80 0.91 -4.55
CA ASN A 38 15.09 1.59 -4.73
C ASN A 38 15.45 2.50 -3.54
N GLU A 39 14.46 2.99 -2.79
CA GLU A 39 14.70 3.84 -1.63
C GLU A 39 15.12 3.02 -0.40
N THR A 40 16.26 3.39 0.21
CA THR A 40 16.78 2.84 1.47
C THR A 40 16.04 3.35 2.71
N MET A 41 14.76 3.74 2.57
CA MET A 41 13.94 4.19 3.69
C MET A 41 13.58 3.04 4.63
N SER A 42 13.32 3.36 5.90
CA SER A 42 12.79 2.40 6.86
C SER A 42 11.42 1.90 6.44
N VAL A 43 11.08 0.65 6.79
CA VAL A 43 9.76 0.05 6.53
C VAL A 43 8.62 0.93 7.08
N ARG A 44 8.85 1.62 8.21
CA ARG A 44 7.89 2.56 8.79
C ARG A 44 7.61 3.76 7.88
N ASP A 45 8.65 4.35 7.30
CA ASP A 45 8.50 5.52 6.40
C ASP A 45 7.86 5.10 5.08
N LYS A 46 8.21 3.91 4.58
CA LYS A 46 7.57 3.31 3.40
C LYS A 46 6.07 3.08 3.64
N ALA A 47 5.70 2.56 4.82
CA ALA A 47 4.30 2.36 5.20
C ALA A 47 3.53 3.68 5.27
N ALA A 48 4.13 4.72 5.83
CA ALA A 48 3.53 6.06 5.89
C ALA A 48 3.34 6.66 4.49
N ALA A 49 4.32 6.50 3.60
CA ALA A 49 4.23 6.96 2.21
C ALA A 49 3.13 6.23 1.42
N ILE A 50 3.01 4.91 1.61
CA ILE A 50 1.94 4.11 1.00
C ILE A 50 0.58 4.57 1.53
N HIS A 51 0.40 4.69 2.85
CA HIS A 51 -0.85 5.17 3.44
C HIS A 51 -1.22 6.56 2.92
N ALA A 52 -0.29 7.52 2.91
CA ALA A 52 -0.52 8.87 2.39
C ALA A 52 -0.93 8.86 0.91
N PHE A 53 -0.34 7.97 0.11
CA PHE A 53 -0.72 7.78 -1.28
C PHE A 53 -2.14 7.22 -1.42
N PHE A 54 -2.49 6.22 -0.62
CA PHE A 54 -3.84 5.66 -0.59
C PHE A 54 -4.90 6.67 -0.14
N VAL A 55 -4.60 7.50 0.86
CA VAL A 55 -5.48 8.61 1.28
C VAL A 55 -5.67 9.63 0.17
N LYS A 56 -4.58 10.03 -0.50
CA LYS A 56 -4.64 11.01 -1.59
C LYS A 56 -5.44 10.51 -2.79
N TYR A 57 -5.36 9.22 -3.09
CA TYR A 57 -5.97 8.61 -4.28
C TYR A 57 -7.10 7.64 -3.95
N GLU A 58 -7.76 7.77 -2.79
CA GLU A 58 -8.80 6.85 -2.29
C GLU A 58 -9.82 6.50 -3.38
N LYS A 59 -10.35 7.53 -4.05
CA LYS A 59 -11.39 7.37 -5.07
C LYS A 59 -10.96 6.44 -6.21
N ILE A 60 -9.69 6.48 -6.60
CA ILE A 60 -9.15 5.74 -7.73
C ILE A 60 -8.60 4.37 -7.28
N LEU A 61 -8.09 4.30 -6.04
CA LEU A 61 -7.51 3.09 -5.45
C LEU A 61 -8.54 2.15 -4.82
N THR A 62 -9.83 2.47 -4.87
CA THR A 62 -10.91 1.65 -4.29
C THR A 62 -10.81 0.17 -4.70
N ALA A 63 -10.46 -0.11 -5.96
CA ALA A 63 -10.29 -1.48 -6.46
C ALA A 63 -9.08 -2.19 -5.83
N GLU A 64 -7.95 -1.49 -5.70
CA GLU A 64 -6.73 -1.99 -5.07
C GLU A 64 -6.92 -2.23 -3.57
N MET A 65 -7.66 -1.34 -2.91
CA MET A 65 -8.03 -1.50 -1.51
C MET A 65 -8.93 -2.70 -1.27
N ASN A 66 -9.88 -2.96 -2.17
CA ASN A 66 -10.71 -4.17 -2.10
C ASN A 66 -9.85 -5.43 -2.28
N GLN A 67 -8.90 -5.42 -3.22
CA GLN A 67 -7.95 -6.53 -3.41
C GLN A 67 -7.07 -6.74 -2.17
N LEU A 68 -6.63 -5.65 -1.55
CA LEU A 68 -5.87 -5.69 -0.29
C LEU A 68 -6.68 -6.23 0.88
N ARG A 69 -7.94 -5.82 0.99
CA ARG A 69 -8.86 -6.31 2.02
C ARG A 69 -9.11 -7.81 1.85
N ASP A 70 -9.30 -8.25 0.61
CA ASP A 70 -9.53 -9.66 0.27
C ASP A 70 -8.30 -10.54 0.55
N LEU A 71 -7.11 -10.09 0.11
CA LEU A 71 -5.84 -10.79 0.32
C LEU A 71 -5.41 -10.84 1.80
N HIS A 72 -5.82 -9.87 2.60
CA HIS A 72 -5.24 -9.65 3.91
C HIS A 72 -6.24 -9.73 5.06
N GLN A 73 -7.42 -10.34 4.82
CA GLN A 73 -8.54 -10.52 5.77
C GLN A 73 -8.53 -9.46 6.87
N LEU A 74 -8.82 -8.22 6.47
CA LEU A 74 -9.19 -7.15 7.38
C LEU A 74 -10.62 -7.38 7.89
#